data_AF-A0A966XUE5-F1
#
_entry.id   AF-A0A966XUE5-F1
#
_cell.length_a   1.000
_cell.length_b   1.000
_cell.length_c   1.000
_cell.angle_alpha   90.00
_cell.angle_beta   90.00
_cell.angle_gamma   90.00
#
_symmetry.space_group_name_H-M   'P 1'
#
loop_
_entity.id
_entity.type
_entity.pdbx_description
1 polymer ?
#
loop_
_entity_poly.entity_id
_entity_poly.type
_entity_poly.pdbx_seq_one_letter_code
_entity_poly.pdbx_strand_id
1 'polypeptide(L)'
;MFTPTEQSDISMKPLKTPIRHFLLVIPVVVCAIVSAGGAFGAEPDGDAAQALAKKSNCLKCHSIDKKKDGPAFKVTAEKYKGKAEVFARYEVDKNAALRLSLSRQSLTLDEWSWGYDGKPFVYSDNTTVNMNQRQSVNLLGVSYIYRF
;
A
#
# COMPACT_ATOMS: atom_id res chain seq x y z
N MET A 1 -18.47 54.06 -7.76
CA MET A 1 -18.21 54.37 -6.34
C MET A 1 -18.40 53.08 -5.56
N PHE A 2 -17.32 52.33 -5.36
CA PHE A 2 -17.26 51.13 -4.50
C PHE A 2 -15.82 51.08 -3.96
N THR A 3 -15.67 51.15 -2.64
CA THR A 3 -14.46 50.78 -1.89
C THR A 3 -14.93 49.86 -0.74
N PRO A 4 -14.03 49.26 0.06
CA PRO A 4 -13.30 48.02 -0.22
C PRO A 4 -13.60 46.94 0.84
N THR A 5 -13.36 45.66 0.58
CA THR A 5 -13.34 44.62 1.63
C THR A 5 -11.99 43.90 1.66
N GLU A 6 -11.14 44.40 2.56
CA GLU A 6 -10.34 43.64 3.53
C GLU A 6 -9.84 42.26 3.09
N GLN A 7 -8.76 42.23 2.31
CA GLN A 7 -7.84 41.10 2.29
C GLN A 7 -7.09 41.11 3.61
N SER A 8 -7.59 40.36 4.59
CA SER A 8 -6.87 40.11 5.82
C SER A 8 -5.59 39.36 5.48
N ASP A 9 -4.48 40.06 5.69
CA ASP A 9 -3.14 39.59 5.51
C ASP A 9 -2.96 38.26 6.25
N ILE A 10 -2.62 37.21 5.49
CA ILE A 10 -2.16 35.95 6.04
C ILE A 10 -0.78 36.24 6.65
N SER A 11 -0.79 36.72 7.89
CA SER A 11 0.40 36.90 8.71
C SER A 11 0.97 35.51 9.01
N MET A 12 1.84 35.04 8.12
CA MET A 12 2.70 33.89 8.37
C MET A 12 3.59 34.23 9.55
N LYS A 13 3.16 33.82 10.75
CA LYS A 13 3.96 33.94 11.95
C LYS A 13 5.29 33.21 11.73
N PRO A 14 6.44 33.85 12.01
CA PRO A 14 7.73 33.24 11.75
C PRO A 14 7.86 31.97 12.60
N LEU A 15 8.18 30.85 11.94
CA LEU A 15 8.53 29.58 12.56
C LEU A 15 9.69 29.82 13.53
N LYS A 16 9.41 29.70 14.84
CA LYS A 16 10.36 29.93 15.94
C LYS A 16 11.26 28.74 16.27
N THR A 17 11.15 27.63 15.55
CA THR A 17 11.97 26.43 15.78
C THR A 17 13.28 26.51 14.98
N PRO A 18 14.43 26.11 15.55
CA PRO A 18 15.72 26.21 14.85
C PRO A 18 15.76 25.21 13.69
N ILE A 19 15.56 25.76 12.48
CA ILE A 19 15.53 25.11 11.15
C ILE A 19 16.76 24.23 10.85
N ARG A 20 17.84 24.36 11.65
CA ARG A 20 19.13 23.70 11.42
C ARG A 20 19.12 22.17 11.50
N HIS A 21 18.26 21.55 12.30
CA HIS A 21 18.17 20.08 12.37
C HIS A 21 17.19 19.48 11.34
N PHE A 22 16.33 20.31 10.76
CA PHE A 22 15.32 19.89 9.78
C PHE A 22 15.90 19.77 8.37
N LEU A 23 16.93 20.56 8.04
CA LEU A 23 17.44 20.70 6.66
C LEU A 23 18.42 19.59 6.24
N LEU A 24 19.04 18.87 7.18
CA LEU A 24 20.01 17.80 6.87
C LEU A 24 19.48 16.37 7.10
N VAL A 25 18.47 16.17 7.93
CA VAL A 25 17.95 14.82 8.22
C VAL A 25 16.89 14.38 7.21
N ILE A 26 16.09 15.33 6.70
CA ILE A 26 14.99 15.06 5.76
C ILE A 26 15.46 14.54 4.39
N PRO A 27 16.48 15.11 3.71
CA PRO A 27 16.92 14.55 2.43
C PRO A 27 17.58 13.18 2.59
N VAL A 28 18.22 12.90 3.73
CA VAL A 28 18.89 11.61 4.00
C VAL A 28 17.87 10.50 4.28
N VAL A 29 16.80 10.79 5.04
CA VAL A 29 15.73 9.81 5.29
C VAL A 29 14.90 9.55 4.03
N VAL A 30 14.63 10.56 3.22
CA VAL A 30 13.92 10.39 1.93
C VAL A 30 14.76 9.59 0.92
N CYS A 31 16.08 9.82 0.86
CA CYS A 31 16.96 9.05 -0.03
C CYS A 31 17.12 7.59 0.44
N ALA A 32 17.09 7.32 1.75
CA ALA A 32 17.13 5.96 2.29
C ALA A 32 15.86 5.15 1.98
N ILE A 33 14.68 5.79 1.93
CA ILE A 33 13.41 5.12 1.58
C ILE A 33 13.36 4.81 0.08
N VAL A 34 13.90 5.68 -0.79
CA VAL A 34 13.98 5.43 -2.25
C VAL A 34 15.01 4.34 -2.58
N SER A 35 16.07 4.21 -1.79
CA SER A 35 17.07 3.13 -1.92
C SER A 35 16.52 1.75 -1.52
N ALA A 36 15.39 1.70 -0.81
CA ALA A 36 14.74 0.46 -0.36
C ALA A 36 13.76 -0.14 -1.38
N GLY A 37 13.87 0.23 -2.67
CA GLY A 37 13.14 -0.43 -3.77
C GLY A 37 13.38 -1.95 -3.88
N GLY A 38 14.31 -2.51 -3.09
CA GLY A 38 14.57 -3.95 -2.96
C GLY A 38 13.89 -4.66 -1.79
N ALA A 39 13.09 -3.99 -0.95
CA ALA A 39 12.52 -4.61 0.27
C ALA A 39 11.25 -5.47 0.04
N PHE A 40 10.93 -5.86 -1.20
CA PHE A 40 9.85 -6.80 -1.51
C PHE A 40 10.27 -8.26 -1.25
N GLY A 41 10.86 -8.53 -0.08
CA GLY A 41 11.35 -9.85 0.30
C GLY A 41 11.52 -10.04 1.81
N ALA A 42 11.18 -9.04 2.63
CA ALA A 42 11.10 -9.25 4.06
C ALA A 42 9.89 -10.15 4.34
N GLU A 43 10.16 -11.43 4.63
CA GLU A 43 9.15 -12.35 5.09
C GLU A 43 8.60 -11.83 6.43
N PRO A 44 7.26 -11.74 6.61
CA PRO A 44 6.71 -11.33 7.89
C PRO A 44 7.19 -12.29 8.98
N ASP A 45 7.64 -11.72 10.11
CA ASP A 45 8.02 -12.50 11.29
C ASP A 45 6.79 -13.28 11.80
N GLY A 46 6.79 -14.59 11.54
CA GLY A 46 5.69 -15.49 11.87
C GLY A 46 5.44 -15.59 13.38
N ASP A 47 6.49 -15.49 14.20
CA ASP A 47 6.39 -15.57 15.64
C ASP A 47 5.80 -14.27 16.22
N ALA A 48 6.25 -13.11 15.71
CA ALA A 48 5.67 -11.82 16.06
C ALA A 48 4.19 -11.73 15.64
N ALA A 49 3.86 -12.21 14.44
CA ALA A 49 2.48 -12.26 13.95
C ALA A 49 1.60 -13.17 14.83
N GLN A 50 2.11 -14.35 15.22
CA GLN A 50 1.37 -15.27 16.09
C GLN A 50 1.21 -14.72 17.52
N ALA A 51 2.24 -14.07 18.06
CA ALA A 51 2.19 -13.40 19.36
C ALA A 51 1.17 -12.26 19.36
N LEU A 52 1.12 -11.47 18.28
CA LEU A 52 0.12 -10.41 18.11
C LEU A 52 -1.30 -11.00 18.00
N ALA A 53 -1.49 -12.04 17.19
CA ALA A 53 -2.79 -12.71 17.04
C ALA A 53 -3.31 -13.30 18.36
N LYS A 54 -2.40 -13.79 19.23
CA LYS A 54 -2.72 -14.23 20.59
C LYS A 54 -3.13 -13.05 21.47
N LYS A 55 -2.31 -11.98 21.53
CA LYS A 55 -2.55 -10.78 22.34
C LYS A 55 -3.85 -10.07 21.96
N SER A 56 -4.15 -10.01 20.67
CA SER A 56 -5.36 -9.38 20.12
C SER A 56 -6.58 -10.30 20.11
N ASN A 57 -6.49 -11.49 20.71
CA ASN A 57 -7.57 -12.48 20.79
C ASN A 57 -8.12 -12.96 19.44
N CYS A 58 -7.40 -12.77 18.34
CA CYS A 58 -7.85 -13.19 17.00
C CYS A 58 -8.04 -14.71 16.91
N LEU A 59 -7.26 -15.48 17.68
CA LEU A 59 -7.29 -16.95 17.70
C LEU A 59 -8.55 -17.56 18.37
N LYS A 60 -9.40 -16.73 18.96
CA LYS A 60 -10.70 -17.16 19.50
C LYS A 60 -11.64 -17.57 18.37
N CYS A 61 -11.79 -16.71 17.37
CA CYS A 61 -12.69 -16.93 16.23
C CYS A 61 -11.97 -17.48 14.99
N HIS A 62 -10.68 -17.19 14.81
CA HIS A 62 -9.88 -17.69 13.69
C HIS A 62 -8.89 -18.75 14.17
N SER A 63 -8.61 -19.76 13.37
CA SER A 63 -7.49 -20.67 13.63
C SER A 63 -6.49 -20.62 12.48
N ILE A 64 -5.30 -21.19 12.68
CA ILE A 64 -4.25 -21.17 11.65
C ILE A 64 -4.69 -21.99 10.43
N ASP A 65 -5.14 -23.22 10.67
CA ASP A 65 -5.34 -24.21 9.61
C ASP A 65 -6.79 -24.65 9.43
N LYS A 66 -7.62 -24.53 10.48
CA LYS A 66 -8.98 -25.05 10.51
C LYS A 66 -10.02 -23.94 10.59
N LYS A 67 -11.17 -24.14 9.96
CA LYS A 67 -12.31 -23.24 10.09
C LYS A 67 -12.87 -23.31 11.52
N LYS A 68 -13.20 -22.16 12.10
CA LYS A 68 -13.99 -22.03 13.33
C LYS A 68 -15.17 -21.09 13.04
N ASP A 69 -15.41 -20.09 13.88
CA ASP A 69 -16.38 -19.02 13.62
C ASP A 69 -15.95 -18.14 12.43
N GLY A 70 -14.64 -17.93 12.27
CA GLY A 70 -14.02 -17.27 11.12
C GLY A 70 -13.25 -18.23 10.20
N PRO A 71 -12.93 -17.81 8.97
CA PRO A 71 -12.05 -18.55 8.07
C PRO A 71 -10.68 -18.80 8.71
N ALA A 72 -10.07 -19.95 8.38
CA ALA A 72 -8.71 -20.23 8.78
C ALA A 72 -7.73 -19.22 8.16
N PHE A 73 -6.70 -18.83 8.88
CA PHE A 73 -5.69 -17.88 8.37
C PHE A 73 -5.00 -18.40 7.11
N LYS A 74 -4.81 -19.72 6.95
CA LYS A 74 -4.29 -20.30 5.69
C LYS A 74 -5.19 -20.00 4.48
N VAL A 75 -6.49 -20.16 4.61
CA VAL A 75 -7.45 -19.88 3.53
C VAL A 75 -7.44 -18.38 3.18
N THR A 76 -7.32 -17.52 4.20
CA THR A 76 -7.14 -16.08 3.98
C THR A 76 -5.82 -15.78 3.28
N ALA A 77 -4.72 -16.40 3.71
CA ALA A 77 -3.40 -16.22 3.12
C ALA A 77 -3.37 -16.64 1.64
N GLU A 78 -4.05 -17.73 1.28
CA GLU A 78 -4.22 -18.16 -0.11
C GLU A 78 -4.99 -17.12 -0.93
N LYS A 79 -6.09 -16.58 -0.40
CA LYS A 79 -6.91 -15.56 -1.08
C LYS A 79 -6.14 -14.25 -1.35
N TYR A 80 -5.27 -13.86 -0.43
CA TYR A 80 -4.48 -12.61 -0.53
C TYR A 80 -3.04 -12.86 -1.04
N LYS A 81 -2.72 -14.07 -1.46
CA LYS A 81 -1.40 -14.39 -2.01
C LYS A 81 -1.09 -13.47 -3.20
N GLY A 82 0.06 -12.79 -3.13
CA GLY A 82 0.47 -11.84 -4.17
C GLY A 82 -0.25 -10.48 -4.13
N LYS A 83 -1.09 -10.22 -3.12
CA LYS A 83 -1.67 -8.91 -2.82
C LYS A 83 -1.01 -8.37 -1.55
N ALA A 84 -0.05 -7.47 -1.71
CA ALA A 84 0.67 -6.85 -0.61
C ALA A 84 0.42 -5.35 -0.63
N GLU A 85 0.10 -4.76 0.51
CA GLU A 85 0.06 -3.30 0.69
C GLU A 85 0.89 -2.96 1.91
N VAL A 86 1.80 -2.00 1.75
CA VAL A 86 2.59 -1.43 2.83
C VAL A 86 2.39 0.08 2.82
N PHE A 87 2.33 0.68 4.00
CA PHE A 87 2.25 2.13 4.10
C PHE A 87 3.14 2.64 5.23
N ALA A 88 3.66 3.84 5.04
CA ALA A 88 4.34 4.61 6.06
C ALA A 88 3.54 5.89 6.31
N ARG A 89 3.46 6.28 7.58
CA ARG A 89 2.81 7.52 7.97
C ARG A 89 3.80 8.37 8.76
N TYR A 90 3.85 9.65 8.41
CA TYR A 90 4.67 10.65 9.06
C TYR A 90 3.80 11.82 9.49
N GLU A 91 3.77 12.11 10.78
CA GLU A 91 3.07 13.28 11.31
C GLU A 91 3.93 14.53 11.03
N VAL A 92 3.40 15.44 10.22
CA VAL A 92 4.07 16.70 9.86
C VAL A 92 3.91 17.71 10.99
N ASP A 93 2.70 17.81 11.53
CA ASP A 93 2.35 18.60 12.71
C ASP A 93 1.17 17.96 13.45
N LYS A 94 0.68 18.59 14.53
CA LYS A 94 -0.42 18.07 15.36
C LYS A 94 -1.75 17.86 14.59
N ASN A 95 -1.91 18.54 13.46
CA ASN A 95 -3.10 18.56 12.62
C ASN A 95 -2.85 17.96 11.23
N ALA A 96 -1.64 17.53 10.88
CA ALA A 96 -1.30 17.10 9.54
C ALA A 96 -0.37 15.89 9.49
N ALA A 97 -0.62 14.97 8.56
CA ALA A 97 0.26 13.83 8.29
C ALA A 97 0.41 13.54 6.80
N LEU A 98 1.58 13.05 6.42
CA LEU A 98 1.85 12.44 5.12
C LEU A 98 1.73 10.91 5.24
N ARG A 99 1.00 10.29 4.32
CA ARG A 99 0.94 8.84 4.15
C ARG A 99 1.54 8.48 2.80
N LEU A 100 2.55 7.62 2.82
CA LEU A 100 3.10 6.95 1.65
C LEU A 100 2.54 5.53 1.63
N SER A 101 1.95 5.13 0.51
CA SER A 101 1.38 3.78 0.32
C SER A 101 2.00 3.14 -0.90
N LEU A 102 2.39 1.87 -0.78
CA LEU A 102 2.90 1.04 -1.87
C LEU A 102 2.11 -0.27 -1.87
N SER A 103 1.38 -0.54 -2.94
CA SER A 103 0.62 -1.77 -3.08
C SER A 103 1.00 -2.53 -4.34
N ARG A 104 1.11 -3.84 -4.24
CA ARG A 104 1.29 -4.77 -5.35
C ARG A 104 0.05 -5.60 -5.48
N GLN A 105 -0.57 -5.55 -6.66
CA GLN A 105 -1.72 -6.37 -7.00
C GLN A 105 -1.31 -7.34 -8.09
N SER A 106 -1.29 -8.64 -7.76
CA SER A 106 -1.19 -9.72 -8.74
C SER A 106 -2.60 -10.17 -9.12
N LEU A 107 -2.96 -10.03 -10.39
CA LEU A 107 -4.23 -10.45 -10.96
C LEU A 107 -3.96 -11.54 -12.01
N THR A 108 -4.73 -12.62 -11.93
CA THR A 108 -4.79 -13.61 -13.00
C THR A 108 -6.13 -13.44 -13.70
N LEU A 109 -6.10 -13.10 -14.99
CA LEU A 109 -7.29 -12.94 -15.80
C LEU A 109 -7.51 -14.22 -16.60
N ASP A 110 -8.51 -15.01 -16.23
CA ASP A 110 -8.95 -16.19 -16.98
C ASP A 110 -10.10 -15.78 -17.90
N GLU A 111 -9.74 -15.15 -19.02
CA GLU A 111 -10.69 -14.66 -20.02
C GLU A 111 -10.70 -15.57 -21.25
N TRP A 112 -11.86 -16.14 -21.54
CA TRP A 112 -12.07 -17.08 -22.65
C TRP A 112 -11.70 -16.51 -24.03
N SER A 113 -11.77 -15.18 -24.19
CA SER A 113 -11.50 -14.46 -25.43
C SER A 113 -10.07 -14.64 -25.97
N TRP A 114 -9.11 -15.01 -25.11
CA TRP A 114 -7.67 -15.06 -25.46
C TRP A 114 -6.99 -16.40 -25.12
N GLY A 115 -7.78 -17.39 -24.68
CA GLY A 115 -7.32 -18.74 -24.35
C GLY A 115 -8.05 -19.32 -23.14
N TYR A 116 -8.04 -20.65 -23.02
CA TYR A 116 -8.64 -21.38 -21.89
C TYR A 116 -7.65 -22.44 -21.39
N ASP A 117 -7.38 -22.46 -20.09
CA ASP A 117 -6.45 -23.42 -19.47
C ASP A 117 -5.06 -23.46 -20.15
N GLY A 118 -4.55 -22.28 -20.54
CA GLY A 118 -3.24 -22.13 -21.19
C GLY A 118 -3.19 -22.51 -22.67
N LYS A 119 -4.32 -22.88 -23.31
CA LYS A 119 -4.40 -23.12 -24.75
C LYS A 119 -4.82 -21.83 -25.49
N PRO A 120 -3.98 -21.27 -26.39
CA PRO A 120 -4.36 -20.12 -27.19
C PRO A 120 -5.54 -20.45 -28.11
N PHE A 121 -6.43 -19.48 -28.32
CA PHE A 121 -7.49 -19.62 -29.32
C PHE A 121 -6.90 -19.49 -30.73
N VAL A 122 -7.29 -20.39 -31.63
CA VAL A 122 -6.83 -20.41 -33.03
C VAL A 122 -7.96 -19.91 -33.92
N TYR A 123 -7.69 -18.88 -34.71
CA TYR A 123 -8.65 -18.31 -35.66
C TYR A 123 -8.69 -19.11 -36.96
N SER A 124 -9.71 -18.87 -37.79
CA SER A 124 -9.89 -19.58 -39.07
C SER A 124 -8.82 -19.28 -40.11
N ASP A 125 -8.05 -18.21 -39.92
CA ASP A 125 -6.87 -17.87 -40.72
C ASP A 125 -5.59 -18.53 -40.20
N ASN A 126 -5.72 -19.48 -39.27
CA ASN A 126 -4.63 -20.22 -38.64
C ASN A 126 -3.70 -19.35 -37.78
N THR A 127 -4.10 -18.11 -37.46
CA THR A 127 -3.38 -17.27 -36.49
C THR A 127 -3.81 -17.59 -35.06
N THR A 128 -2.93 -17.29 -34.10
CA THR A 128 -3.20 -17.44 -32.66
C THR A 128 -2.92 -16.14 -31.95
N VAL A 129 -3.82 -15.72 -31.07
CA VAL A 129 -3.54 -14.61 -30.14
C VAL A 129 -3.28 -15.18 -28.75
N ASN A 130 -2.21 -14.71 -28.11
CA ASN A 130 -1.83 -15.08 -26.76
C ASN A 130 -1.60 -13.78 -25.97
N MET A 131 -2.16 -13.72 -24.76
CA MET A 131 -1.96 -12.63 -23.82
C MET A 131 -1.40 -13.19 -22.51
N ASN A 132 -0.46 -12.48 -21.90
CA ASN A 132 0.01 -12.83 -20.56
C ASN A 132 -1.13 -12.62 -19.55
N GLN A 133 -1.75 -13.74 -19.13
CA GLN A 133 -2.87 -13.76 -18.18
C GLN A 133 -2.47 -13.36 -16.75
N ARG A 134 -1.17 -13.39 -16.42
CA ARG A 134 -0.67 -12.95 -15.11
C ARG A 134 -0.17 -11.51 -15.21
N GLN A 135 -0.99 -10.59 -14.74
CA GLN A 135 -0.65 -9.18 -14.67
C GLN A 135 -0.35 -8.79 -13.22
N SER A 136 0.76 -8.10 -13.01
CA SER A 136 1.07 -7.53 -11.70
C SER A 136 1.29 -6.03 -11.82
N VAL A 137 0.59 -5.26 -11.01
CA VAL A 137 0.68 -3.79 -10.97
C VAL A 137 1.23 -3.37 -9.61
N ASN A 138 2.21 -2.46 -9.62
CA ASN A 138 2.70 -1.78 -8.42
C ASN A 138 2.13 -0.37 -8.41
N LEU A 139 1.38 -0.02 -7.37
CA LEU A 139 0.79 1.29 -7.17
C LEU A 139 1.54 1.99 -6.04
N LEU A 140 2.03 3.19 -6.31
CA LEU A 140 2.62 4.08 -5.32
C LEU A 140 1.71 5.30 -5.15
N GLY A 141 1.35 5.61 -3.92
CA GLY A 141 0.47 6.73 -3.59
C GLY A 141 1.05 7.57 -2.45
N VAL A 142 0.81 8.88 -2.53
CA VAL A 142 1.11 9.83 -1.46
C VAL A 142 -0.18 10.56 -1.10
N SER A 143 -0.50 10.66 0.17
CA SER A 143 -1.69 11.36 0.65
C SER A 143 -1.32 12.31 1.79
N TYR A 144 -1.84 13.53 1.73
CA TYR A 144 -1.76 14.51 2.80
C TYR A 144 -3.08 14.51 3.58
N ILE A 145 -3.00 14.25 4.87
CA ILE A 145 -4.15 14.04 5.76
C ILE A 145 -4.17 15.19 6.75
N TYR A 146 -5.15 16.07 6.63
CA TYR A 146 -5.37 17.21 7.53
C TYR A 146 -6.54 16.93 8.48
N ARG A 147 -6.38 17.28 9.75
CA ARG A 147 -7.35 17.14 10.84
C ARG A 147 -7.68 18.53 11.36
N PHE A 148 -8.98 18.85 11.36
CA PHE A 148 -9.52 20.12 11.86
C PHE A 148 -9.75 20.04 13.37
#